data_AF-A0A357MHX2-F1
#
_entry.id   AF-A0A357MHX2-F1
#
_cell.length_a   1.000
_cell.length_b   1.000
_cell.length_c   1.000
_cell.angle_alpha   90.00
_cell.angle_beta   90.00
_cell.angle_gamma   90.00
#
_symmetry.space_group_name_H-M   'P 1'
#
loop_
_entity.id
_entity.type
_entity.pdbx_description
1 polymer ?
#
loop_
_entity_poly.entity_id
_entity_poly.type
_entity_poly.pdbx_seq_one_letter_code
_entity_poly.pdbx_strand_id
1 'polypeptide(L)' 'MSDTETDRALPAAARRALAEAEERRRKAEARAQPRPKELGGRDGPDPARYGDWEKKGIAIDF' A
#
# COMPACT_ATOMS: atom_id res chain seq x y z
N MET A 1 19.08 -4.85 3.46
CA MET A 1 19.68 -5.03 2.12
C MET A 1 19.52 -6.49 1.72
N SER A 2 18.32 -6.91 1.33
CA SER A 2 18.00 -8.31 1.02
C SER A 2 17.05 -8.49 -0.18
N ASP A 3 16.52 -7.40 -0.74
CA ASP A 3 15.57 -7.49 -1.87
C ASP A 3 16.23 -7.94 -3.17
N THR A 4 17.51 -7.60 -3.39
CA THR A 4 18.21 -7.84 -4.65
C THR A 4 18.58 -9.31 -4.90
N GLU A 5 18.82 -10.07 -3.83
CA GLU A 5 19.16 -11.50 -3.93
C GLU A 5 17.92 -12.34 -4.26
N THR A 6 16.79 -11.98 -3.67
CA THR A 6 15.50 -12.66 -3.89
C THR A 6 15.01 -12.48 -5.32
N ASP A 7 15.14 -11.28 -5.88
CA ASP A 7 14.68 -10.96 -7.25
C ASP A 7 15.43 -11.75 -8.34
N ARG A 8 16.73 -12.01 -8.13
CA ARG A 8 17.54 -12.81 -9.06
C ARG A 8 17.15 -14.30 -9.04
N ALA A 9 16.61 -14.80 -7.92
CA ALA A 9 16.15 -16.18 -7.74
C ALA A 9 14.69 -16.44 -8.16
N LEU A 10 13.92 -15.39 -8.48
CA LEU A 10 12.51 -15.56 -8.84
C LEU A 10 12.33 -16.24 -10.22
N PRO A 11 11.50 -17.30 -10.31
CA PRO A 11 11.09 -17.87 -11.58
C PRO A 11 10.42 -16.83 -12.49
N ALA A 12 10.51 -17.01 -13.81
CA ALA A 12 9.91 -16.08 -14.78
C ALA A 12 8.41 -15.84 -14.58
N ALA A 13 7.68 -16.82 -14.02
CA ALA A 13 6.28 -16.65 -13.65
C ALA A 13 6.09 -15.64 -12.49
N ALA A 14 6.95 -15.69 -11.46
CA ALA A 14 6.88 -14.79 -10.32
C ALA A 14 7.21 -13.34 -10.72
N ARG A 15 8.21 -13.14 -11.59
CA ARG A 15 8.52 -11.81 -12.13
C ARG A 15 7.36 -11.21 -12.92
N ARG A 16 6.69 -12.01 -13.75
CA ARG A 16 5.49 -11.56 -14.48
C ARG A 16 4.35 -11.18 -13.54
N ALA A 17 4.11 -11.97 -12.49
CA ALA A 17 3.09 -11.67 -11.49
C ALA A 17 3.37 -10.36 -10.73
N LEU A 18 4.64 -10.11 -10.37
CA LEU A 18 5.04 -8.85 -9.74
C LEU A 18 4.86 -7.66 -10.68
N ALA A 19 5.27 -7.78 -11.95
CA ALA A 19 5.09 -6.74 -12.95
C ALA A 19 3.60 -6.41 -13.17
N GLU A 20 2.74 -7.42 -13.27
CA GLU A 20 1.30 -7.21 -13.40
C GLU A 20 0.70 -6.53 -12.14
N ALA A 21 1.13 -6.95 -10.95
CA ALA A 21 0.71 -6.32 -9.69
C ALA A 21 1.15 -4.85 -9.61
N GLU A 22 2.36 -4.53 -10.06
CA GLU A 22 2.84 -3.14 -10.19
C GLU A 22 2.00 -2.33 -11.16
N GLU A 23 1.68 -2.88 -12.34
CA GLU A 23 0.81 -2.19 -13.30
C GLU A 23 -0.58 -1.92 -12.72
N ARG A 24 -1.15 -2.87 -11.96
CA ARG A 24 -2.44 -2.67 -11.28
C ARG A 24 -2.34 -1.57 -10.22
N ARG A 25 -1.27 -1.53 -9.43
CA ARG A 25 -1.03 -0.45 -8.44
C ARG A 25 -0.91 0.91 -9.12
N ARG A 26 -0.08 1.03 -10.17
CA ARG A 26 0.07 2.28 -10.93
C ARG A 26 -1.24 2.75 -11.55
N LYS A 27 -2.05 1.84 -12.09
CA LYS A 27 -3.39 2.17 -12.64
C LYS A 27 -4.35 2.63 -11.54
N ALA A 28 -4.29 2.04 -10.35
CA ALA A 28 -5.11 2.45 -9.21
C ALA A 28 -4.67 3.83 -8.67
N GLU A 29 -3.36 4.07 -8.53
CA GLU A 29 -2.78 5.36 -8.14
C GLU A 29 -3.08 6.46 -9.16
N ALA A 30 -2.97 6.17 -10.46
CA ALA A 30 -3.31 7.13 -11.52
C ALA A 30 -4.81 7.48 -11.56
N ARG A 31 -5.68 6.55 -11.11
CA ARG A 31 -7.13 6.79 -10.96
C ARG A 31 -7.49 7.41 -9.61
N ALA A 32 -6.59 7.35 -8.63
CA ALA A 32 -6.77 8.03 -7.37
C ALA A 32 -6.66 9.54 -7.64
N GLN A 33 -7.80 10.22 -7.66
CA GLN A 33 -7.81 11.67 -7.74
C GLN A 33 -6.99 12.24 -6.58
N PRO A 34 -6.21 13.31 -6.79
CA PRO A 34 -5.47 13.95 -5.73
C PRO A 34 -6.47 14.47 -4.69
N ARG A 35 -6.63 13.71 -3.61
CA ARG A 35 -7.39 14.14 -2.45
C ARG A 35 -6.50 15.08 -1.64
N PRO A 36 -7.09 16.10 -1.00
CA PRO A 36 -6.32 16.93 -0.07
C PRO A 36 -5.62 16.01 0.93
N LYS A 37 -4.32 16.25 1.14
CA LYS A 37 -3.54 15.49 2.10
C LYS A 37 -4.19 15.68 3.47
N GLU A 38 -4.47 14.57 4.15
CA GLU A 38 -4.91 14.63 5.54
C GLU A 38 -3.74 15.12 6.39
N LEU A 39 -3.95 16.23 7.10
CA LEU A 39 -2.97 16.83 7.99
C LEU A 39 -3.35 16.49 9.43
N GLY A 40 -2.39 16.02 10.22
CA GLY A 40 -2.60 15.63 11.62
C GLY A 40 -3.17 14.22 11.83
N GLY A 41 -3.40 13.45 10.75
CA GLY A 41 -3.82 12.05 10.82
C GLY A 41 -2.67 11.04 10.68
N ARG A 42 -2.97 9.75 10.93
CA ARG A 42 -2.04 8.63 10.71
C ARG A 42 -1.69 8.51 9.22
N ASP A 43 -0.49 8.02 8.91
CA ASP A 43 -0.15 7.64 7.53
C ASP A 43 -1.13 6.59 7.01
N GLY A 44 -1.71 6.86 5.84
CA GLY A 44 -2.69 5.98 5.21
C GLY A 44 -4.11 6.58 5.20
N PRO A 45 -5.10 5.79 4.77
CA PRO A 45 -6.49 6.26 4.68
C PRO A 45 -7.10 6.53 6.07
N ASP A 46 -7.85 7.62 6.17
CA ASP A 46 -8.59 8.04 7.37
C ASP A 46 -9.32 6.88 8.07
N PRO A 47 -8.95 6.53 9.33
CA PRO A 47 -9.69 5.59 10.18
C PRO A 47 -11.20 5.83 10.19
N ALA A 48 -11.64 7.09 10.21
CA ALA A 48 -13.05 7.45 10.26
C ALA A 48 -13.80 7.07 8.98
N ARG A 49 -13.12 7.02 7.83
CA ARG A 49 -13.72 6.65 6.55
C ARG A 49 -13.78 5.15 6.31
N TYR A 50 -12.90 4.39 6.95
CA TYR A 50 -12.75 2.95 6.69
C TYR A 50 -13.01 2.08 7.93
N GLY A 51 -13.35 2.70 9.07
CA GLY A 51 -13.64 2.00 10.32
C GLY A 51 -12.42 1.40 11.01
N ASP A 52 -11.21 1.68 10.53
CA ASP A 52 -9.96 1.14 11.08
C ASP A 52 -9.37 2.06 12.16
N TRP A 53 -10.02 2.05 13.32
CA TRP A 53 -9.55 2.78 14.52
C TRP A 53 -8.52 1.98 15.34
N GLU A 54 -8.12 0.80 14.85
CA GLU A 54 -7.20 -0.07 15.58
C GLU A 54 -5.75 0.19 15.18
N LYS A 55 -4.88 0.20 16.17
CA LYS A 55 -3.43 0.13 15.98
C LYS A 55 -2.87 -0.90 16.94
N LYS A 56 -2.32 -1.99 16.39
CA LYS A 56 -1.82 -3.14 17.15
C LYS A 56 -2.89 -3.78 18.08
N GLY A 57 -4.15 -3.82 17.62
CA GLY A 57 -5.27 -4.42 18.38
C GLY A 57 -5.80 -3.55 19.53
N ILE A 58 -5.44 -2.27 19.56
CA ILE A 58 -5.97 -1.30 20.51
C ILE A 58 -6.73 -0.25 19.72
N ALA A 59 -7.98 0.01 20.08
CA ALA A 59 -8.74 1.14 19.54
C ALA A 59 -8.13 2.45 20.08
N ILE A 60 -7.74 3.34 19.17
CA ILE A 60 -7.10 4.62 19.48
C ILE A 60 -7.95 5.75 18.93
N ASP A 61 -8.20 6.78 19.73
CA ASP A 61 -9.04 7.94 19.38
C ASP A 61 -8.35 9.29 19.64
N PHE A 62 -7.11 9.51 19.16
CA PHE A 62 -6.43 10.82 19.05
C PHE A 62 -5.01 10.64 18.49
#